data_AF-A0A560IRJ1-F1
#
_entry.id   AF-A0A560IRJ1-F1
#
_cell.length_a   1.000
_cell.length_b   1.000
_cell.length_c   1.000
_cell.angle_alpha   90.00
_cell.angle_beta   90.00
_cell.angle_gamma   90.00
#
_symmetry.space_group_name_H-M   'P 1'
#
loop_
_entity.id
_entity.type
_entity.pdbx_description
1 polymer ?
#
loop_
_entity_poly.entity_id
_entity_poly.type
_entity_poly.pdbx_seq_one_letter_code
_entity_poly.pdbx_strand_id
1 'polypeptide(L)'
;MPHCESLQPEERDNRRSIADAVDLLHQHAAFDGGHTVKIRIGGLRLPSQDIVGLVAVCAENAAAETSFIVTLPTCKKIRARSHSREDLEEFDIFQFGGATVHGNGNVELVDGTRLRAVDVIPVLLPYNLTELDWVILRRTIEMKGAEQECYTYSIPFDRPVKAFDCRNLPLRGTAPPVKEILRYIAKREPTLKRLSRQKVDETLRKFGMWRPRTRRLQSVAAG
;
A
#
# COMPACT_ATOMS: atom_id res chain seq x y z
N MET A 1 -28.91 -1.85 8.16
CA MET A 1 -27.69 -1.36 7.48
C MET A 1 -27.92 -1.57 6.01
N PRO A 2 -27.62 -0.59 5.14
CA PRO A 2 -27.75 -0.79 3.70
C PRO A 2 -26.90 -1.98 3.25
N HIS A 3 -27.42 -2.77 2.32
CA HIS A 3 -26.75 -3.91 1.73
C HIS A 3 -25.62 -3.40 0.82
N CYS A 4 -24.38 -3.76 1.13
CA CYS A 4 -23.24 -3.44 0.27
C CYS A 4 -22.95 -4.59 -0.69
N GLU A 5 -22.88 -4.29 -1.98
CA GLU A 5 -22.48 -5.23 -3.03
C GLU A 5 -21.14 -4.81 -3.62
N SER A 6 -20.15 -5.71 -3.56
CA SER A 6 -18.84 -5.47 -4.17
C SER A 6 -18.80 -6.01 -5.59
N LEU A 7 -18.52 -5.17 -6.57
CA LEU A 7 -18.51 -5.54 -7.98
C LEU A 7 -17.14 -6.06 -8.43
N GLN A 8 -17.11 -7.30 -8.93
CA GLN A 8 -15.95 -7.98 -9.54
C GLN A 8 -14.64 -7.82 -8.74
N PRO A 9 -14.58 -8.15 -7.44
CA PRO A 9 -13.39 -7.89 -6.62
C PRO A 9 -12.09 -8.51 -7.16
N GLU A 10 -12.18 -9.62 -7.89
CA GLU A 10 -11.07 -10.32 -8.54
C GLU A 10 -10.41 -9.54 -9.68
N GLU A 11 -11.12 -8.62 -10.34
CA GLU A 11 -10.58 -7.81 -11.45
C GLU A 11 -9.96 -6.48 -10.98
N ARG A 12 -9.77 -6.34 -9.67
CA ARG A 12 -9.25 -5.11 -9.04
C ARG A 12 -7.95 -4.62 -9.67
N ASP A 13 -7.01 -5.50 -9.95
CA ASP A 13 -5.68 -5.10 -10.45
C ASP A 13 -5.68 -4.64 -11.91
N ASN A 14 -6.78 -4.89 -12.64
CA ASN A 14 -6.97 -4.45 -14.02
C ASN A 14 -7.60 -3.05 -14.12
N ARG A 15 -8.26 -2.58 -13.04
CA ARG A 15 -8.93 -1.27 -13.00
C ARG A 15 -7.95 -0.20 -12.54
N ARG A 16 -7.40 0.58 -13.47
CA ARG A 16 -6.38 1.60 -13.19
C ARG A 16 -6.91 3.02 -13.21
N SER A 17 -8.15 3.24 -13.62
CA SER A 17 -8.75 4.56 -13.68
C SER A 17 -10.09 4.64 -12.95
N ILE A 18 -10.52 5.86 -12.60
CA ILE A 18 -11.89 6.11 -12.15
C ILE A 18 -12.90 5.82 -13.26
N ALA A 19 -12.52 6.02 -14.52
CA ALA A 19 -13.38 5.68 -15.66
C ALA A 19 -13.71 4.18 -15.68
N ASP A 20 -12.73 3.30 -15.43
CA ASP A 20 -12.96 1.85 -15.37
C ASP A 20 -13.99 1.48 -14.29
N ALA A 21 -13.97 2.19 -13.14
CA ALA A 21 -14.94 1.99 -12.09
C ALA A 21 -16.33 2.51 -12.46
N VAL A 22 -16.40 3.66 -13.14
CA VAL A 22 -17.66 4.24 -13.61
C VAL A 22 -18.29 3.37 -14.71
N ASP A 23 -17.51 2.83 -15.64
CA ASP A 23 -17.97 1.93 -16.68
C ASP A 23 -18.60 0.66 -16.06
N LEU A 24 -17.96 0.10 -15.03
CA LEU A 24 -18.50 -1.05 -14.30
C LEU A 24 -19.81 -0.70 -13.55
N LEU A 25 -19.90 0.49 -12.96
CA LEU A 25 -21.14 0.93 -12.31
C LEU A 25 -22.29 1.11 -13.32
N HIS A 26 -22.01 1.63 -14.51
CA HIS A 26 -23.02 1.75 -15.59
C HIS A 26 -23.53 0.38 -16.04
N GLN A 27 -22.66 -0.63 -16.17
CA GLN A 27 -23.06 -1.99 -16.55
C GLN A 27 -24.05 -2.62 -15.56
N HIS A 28 -24.03 -2.18 -14.30
CA HIS A 28 -24.92 -2.67 -13.23
C HIS A 28 -26.12 -1.73 -12.97
N ALA A 29 -26.44 -0.80 -13.88
CA ALA A 29 -27.51 0.19 -13.74
C ALA A 29 -27.45 1.03 -12.44
N ALA A 30 -26.28 1.08 -11.80
CA ALA A 30 -26.04 1.82 -10.56
C ALA A 30 -25.86 3.33 -10.80
N PHE A 31 -25.96 3.78 -12.05
CA PHE A 31 -25.67 5.16 -12.46
C PHE A 31 -26.88 5.90 -13.07
N ASP A 32 -28.07 5.29 -13.09
CA ASP A 32 -29.27 5.82 -13.79
C ASP A 32 -29.96 6.98 -13.03
N GLY A 33 -29.19 8.03 -12.72
CA GLY A 33 -29.68 9.36 -12.32
C GLY A 33 -30.03 9.57 -10.85
N GLY A 34 -30.24 8.50 -10.08
CA GLY A 34 -30.57 8.58 -8.64
C GLY A 34 -29.40 8.42 -7.67
N HIS A 35 -28.23 8.02 -8.15
CA HIS A 35 -27.12 7.61 -7.29
C HIS A 35 -26.08 8.73 -7.18
N THR A 36 -25.62 9.01 -5.96
CA THR A 36 -24.43 9.83 -5.76
C THR A 36 -23.23 8.89 -5.72
N VAL A 37 -22.26 9.11 -6.59
CA VAL A 37 -21.03 8.31 -6.62
C VAL A 37 -19.93 9.05 -5.90
N LYS A 38 -19.34 8.41 -4.88
CA LYS A 38 -18.30 8.98 -4.04
C LYS A 38 -17.07 8.09 -3.97
N ILE A 39 -15.91 8.72 -3.90
CA ILE A 39 -14.66 8.03 -3.61
C ILE A 39 -14.50 7.96 -2.09
N ARG A 40 -14.28 6.75 -1.57
CA ARG A 40 -13.97 6.47 -0.17
C ARG A 40 -12.56 5.92 -0.07
N ILE A 41 -11.77 6.52 0.84
CA ILE A 41 -10.39 6.15 1.08
C ILE A 41 -10.24 5.65 2.51
N GLY A 42 -9.85 4.37 2.65
CA GLY A 42 -9.43 3.80 3.93
C GLY A 42 -7.91 3.81 4.06
N GLY A 43 -7.37 4.25 5.20
CA GLY A 43 -5.93 4.18 5.44
C GLY A 43 -5.47 2.78 5.84
N LEU A 44 -4.51 2.21 5.11
CA LEU A 44 -3.79 0.99 5.52
C LEU A 44 -2.35 1.37 5.89
N ARG A 45 -2.01 1.19 7.18
CA ARG A 45 -0.63 1.35 7.65
C ARG A 45 0.16 0.09 7.37
N LEU A 46 1.19 0.21 6.54
CA LEU A 46 2.11 -0.87 6.20
C LEU A 46 3.11 -1.12 7.33
N PRO A 47 3.77 -2.30 7.36
CA PRO A 47 4.87 -2.55 8.29
C PRO A 47 5.98 -1.48 8.20
N SER A 48 6.22 -0.92 7.02
CA SER A 48 7.18 0.18 6.81
C SER A 48 6.81 1.50 7.51
N GLN A 49 5.63 1.57 8.13
CA GLN A 49 4.98 2.77 8.65
C GLN A 49 4.44 3.72 7.56
N ASP A 50 4.67 3.42 6.27
CA ASP A 50 3.95 4.11 5.21
C ASP A 50 2.45 3.86 5.34
N ILE A 51 1.66 4.89 5.06
CA ILE A 51 0.22 4.78 4.96
C ILE A 51 -0.15 4.85 3.48
N VAL A 52 -0.93 3.88 3.04
CA VAL A 52 -1.47 3.80 1.68
C VAL A 52 -3.00 3.82 1.73
N GLY A 53 -3.64 4.28 0.65
CA GLY A 53 -5.09 4.36 0.51
C GLY A 53 -5.67 3.10 -0.10
N LEU A 54 -6.60 2.47 0.63
CA LEU A 54 -7.57 1.52 0.10
C LEU A 54 -8.66 2.33 -0.59
N VAL A 55 -8.78 2.16 -1.91
CA VAL A 55 -9.63 3.00 -2.75
C VAL A 55 -10.91 2.24 -3.10
N ALA A 56 -12.06 2.85 -2.79
CA ALA A 56 -13.37 2.37 -3.17
C ALA A 56 -14.17 3.49 -3.84
N VAL A 57 -14.81 3.19 -4.97
CA VAL A 57 -15.80 4.04 -5.63
C VAL A 57 -17.17 3.47 -5.29
N CYS A 58 -17.97 4.24 -4.55
CA CYS A 58 -19.24 3.81 -4.01
C CYS A 58 -20.38 4.54 -4.71
N ALA A 59 -21.30 3.82 -5.32
CA ALA A 59 -22.57 4.36 -5.79
C ALA A 59 -23.63 4.13 -4.71
N GLU A 60 -24.13 5.23 -4.14
CA GLU A 60 -25.14 5.22 -3.08
C GLU A 60 -26.45 5.79 -3.62
N ASN A 61 -27.54 5.06 -3.42
CA ASN A 61 -28.88 5.53 -3.70
C ASN A 61 -29.59 5.84 -2.39
N ALA A 62 -30.07 7.07 -2.22
CA ALA A 62 -30.79 7.44 -1.00
C ALA A 62 -32.15 6.72 -0.86
N ALA A 63 -32.72 6.25 -1.98
CA ALA A 63 -33.99 5.54 -2.02
C ALA A 63 -33.86 4.01 -2.06
N ALA A 64 -32.68 3.46 -2.38
CA ALA A 64 -32.45 2.02 -2.40
C ALA A 64 -31.73 1.57 -1.13
N GLU A 65 -32.05 0.38 -0.66
CA GLU A 65 -31.33 -0.24 0.47
C GLU A 65 -29.95 -0.78 0.07
N THR A 66 -29.56 -0.67 -1.21
CA THR A 66 -28.32 -1.26 -1.75
C THR A 66 -27.31 -0.19 -2.16
N SER A 67 -26.04 -0.42 -1.84
CA SER A 67 -24.90 0.39 -2.28
C SER A 67 -23.91 -0.47 -3.05
N PHE A 68 -23.46 -0.01 -4.20
CA PHE A 68 -22.47 -0.71 -5.02
C PHE A 68 -21.07 -0.18 -4.74
N ILE A 69 -20.11 -1.08 -4.64
CA ILE A 69 -18.72 -0.77 -4.33
C ILE A 69 -17.83 -1.35 -5.41
N VAL A 70 -17.10 -0.48 -6.08
CA VAL A 70 -16.00 -0.86 -6.98
C VAL A 70 -14.68 -0.55 -6.28
N THR A 71 -13.83 -1.56 -6.11
CA THR A 71 -12.52 -1.35 -5.49
C THR A 71 -11.45 -1.13 -6.56
N LEU A 72 -10.55 -0.18 -6.30
CA LEU A 72 -9.38 0.08 -7.13
C LEU A 72 -8.11 -0.42 -6.41
N PRO A 73 -6.99 -0.60 -7.14
CA PRO A 73 -5.70 -0.94 -6.57
C PRO A 73 -5.32 0.00 -5.43
N THR A 74 -4.65 -0.56 -4.40
CA THR A 74 -4.16 0.24 -3.27
C THR A 74 -3.12 1.21 -3.81
N CYS A 75 -3.18 2.49 -3.45
CA CYS A 75 -2.24 3.48 -3.95
C CYS A 75 -1.83 4.49 -2.87
N LYS A 76 -0.74 5.22 -3.10
CA LYS A 76 -0.34 6.38 -2.28
C LYS A 76 -0.60 7.69 -3.03
N LYS A 77 -0.59 7.61 -4.36
CA LYS A 77 -0.77 8.75 -5.24
C LYS A 77 -1.77 8.43 -6.34
N ILE A 78 -2.45 9.46 -6.78
CA ILE A 78 -3.26 9.48 -7.99
C ILE A 78 -2.63 10.45 -8.97
N ARG A 79 -2.77 10.13 -10.25
CA ARG A 79 -2.39 10.99 -11.36
C ARG A 79 -3.65 11.52 -12.01
N ALA A 80 -3.74 12.83 -12.20
CA ALA A 80 -4.92 13.44 -12.80
C ALA A 80 -4.58 14.73 -13.54
N ARG A 81 -5.48 15.19 -14.40
CA ARG A 81 -5.41 16.52 -15.00
C ARG A 81 -6.43 17.43 -14.34
N SER A 82 -5.99 18.61 -13.94
CA SER A 82 -6.93 19.66 -13.50
C SER A 82 -7.77 20.13 -14.69
N HIS A 83 -9.02 20.54 -14.46
CA HIS A 83 -9.87 21.02 -15.55
C HIS A 83 -9.32 22.31 -16.20
N SER A 84 -8.58 23.12 -15.44
CA SER A 84 -8.00 24.39 -15.88
C SER A 84 -6.60 24.27 -16.50
N ARG A 85 -5.98 23.07 -16.47
CA ARG A 85 -4.60 22.85 -16.93
C ARG A 85 -4.51 21.56 -17.75
N GLU A 86 -3.66 21.55 -18.77
CA GLU A 86 -3.42 20.33 -19.54
C GLU A 86 -2.41 19.39 -18.89
N ASP A 87 -1.61 19.91 -17.96
CA ASP A 87 -0.55 19.17 -17.30
C ASP A 87 -1.10 18.05 -16.42
N LEU A 88 -0.35 16.96 -16.41
CA LEU A 88 -0.62 15.78 -15.63
C LEU A 88 0.06 15.93 -14.27
N GLU A 89 -0.73 16.03 -13.21
CA GLU A 89 -0.26 16.29 -11.85
C GLU A 89 -0.43 15.05 -10.97
N GLU A 90 0.41 14.91 -9.95
CA GLU A 90 0.31 13.85 -8.94
C GLU A 90 -0.26 14.41 -7.63
N PHE A 91 -1.27 13.73 -7.12
CA PHE A 91 -2.01 14.09 -5.91
C PHE A 91 -1.84 13.02 -4.85
N ASP A 92 -1.88 13.42 -3.58
CA ASP A 92 -1.94 12.47 -2.47
C ASP A 92 -3.32 11.79 -2.45
N ILE A 93 -3.35 10.47 -2.26
CA ILE A 93 -4.60 9.68 -2.31
C ILE A 93 -5.63 10.16 -1.28
N PHE A 94 -5.21 10.66 -0.12
CA PHE A 94 -6.14 11.06 0.94
C PHE A 94 -6.93 12.33 0.58
N GLN A 95 -6.51 13.10 -0.44
CA GLN A 95 -7.26 14.25 -0.95
C GLN A 95 -8.56 13.83 -1.68
N PHE A 96 -8.64 12.56 -2.13
CA PHE A 96 -9.81 12.03 -2.83
C PHE A 96 -10.87 11.46 -1.88
N GLY A 97 -10.61 11.45 -0.57
CA GLY A 97 -11.59 11.01 0.43
C GLY A 97 -12.82 11.90 0.42
N GLY A 98 -13.97 11.34 0.03
CA GLY A 98 -15.24 12.07 -0.07
C GLY A 98 -15.44 12.82 -1.39
N ALA A 99 -14.53 12.70 -2.35
CA ALA A 99 -14.69 13.29 -3.68
C ALA A 99 -15.91 12.70 -4.42
N THR A 100 -16.57 13.51 -5.24
CA THR A 100 -17.74 13.11 -6.03
C THR A 100 -17.30 12.73 -7.44
N VAL A 101 -17.86 11.64 -7.98
CA VAL A 101 -17.60 11.17 -9.34
C VAL A 101 -18.82 11.42 -10.21
N HIS A 102 -18.62 12.09 -11.34
CA HIS A 102 -19.66 12.34 -12.33
C HIS A 102 -19.71 11.21 -13.36
N GLY A 103 -20.84 11.06 -14.07
CA GLY A 103 -21.05 9.97 -15.03
C GLY A 103 -20.10 9.94 -16.22
N ASN A 104 -19.40 11.05 -16.50
CA ASN A 104 -18.35 11.12 -17.51
C ASN A 104 -16.95 10.79 -16.98
N GLY A 105 -16.84 10.29 -15.74
CA GLY A 105 -15.56 9.97 -15.10
C GLY A 105 -14.79 11.17 -14.55
N ASN A 106 -15.35 12.39 -14.62
CA ASN A 106 -14.77 13.54 -13.94
C ASN A 106 -14.94 13.41 -12.42
N VAL A 107 -13.97 13.95 -11.67
CA VAL A 107 -13.95 13.92 -10.22
C VAL A 107 -13.94 15.35 -9.69
N GLU A 108 -14.82 15.65 -8.73
CA GLU A 108 -14.82 16.89 -7.97
C GLU A 108 -14.37 16.60 -6.53
N LEU A 109 -13.23 17.16 -6.13
CA LEU A 109 -12.70 17.04 -4.77
C LEU A 109 -13.56 17.85 -3.78
N VAL A 110 -13.38 17.58 -2.49
CA VAL A 110 -14.14 18.26 -1.42
C VAL A 110 -13.90 19.78 -1.39
N ASP A 111 -12.73 20.23 -1.84
CA ASP A 111 -12.39 21.65 -1.96
C ASP A 111 -12.95 22.32 -3.24
N GLY A 112 -13.72 21.58 -4.05
CA GLY A 112 -14.29 22.04 -5.32
C GLY A 112 -13.35 21.89 -6.52
N THR A 113 -12.12 21.39 -6.33
CA THR A 113 -11.19 21.15 -7.44
C THR A 113 -11.74 20.08 -8.38
N ARG A 114 -11.81 20.41 -9.68
CA ARG A 114 -12.30 19.50 -10.72
C ARG A 114 -11.16 18.86 -11.49
N LEU A 115 -11.20 17.53 -11.56
CA LEU A 115 -10.18 16.69 -12.17
C LEU A 115 -10.79 15.78 -13.26
N ARG A 116 -9.98 15.44 -14.26
CA ARG A 116 -10.28 14.45 -15.30
C ARG A 116 -9.09 13.52 -15.52
N ALA A 117 -9.30 12.41 -16.23
CA ALA A 117 -8.28 11.40 -16.51
C ALA A 117 -7.57 10.95 -15.20
N VAL A 118 -8.38 10.51 -14.25
CA VAL A 118 -7.95 10.18 -12.89
C VAL A 118 -7.51 8.73 -12.84
N ASP A 119 -6.19 8.52 -12.80
CA ASP A 119 -5.55 7.22 -12.78
C ASP A 119 -4.92 6.95 -11.40
N VAL A 120 -5.16 5.75 -10.86
CA VAL A 120 -4.46 5.30 -9.66
C VAL A 120 -3.03 4.89 -10.03
N ILE A 121 -2.06 5.20 -9.17
CA ILE A 121 -0.70 4.65 -9.25
C ILE A 121 -0.60 3.52 -8.22
N PRO A 122 -0.78 2.25 -8.62
CA PRO A 122 -0.82 1.15 -7.66
C PRO A 122 0.47 1.07 -6.86
N VAL A 123 0.34 0.98 -5.54
CA VAL A 123 1.42 0.53 -4.68
C VAL A 123 1.47 -0.98 -4.79
N LEU A 124 2.62 -1.50 -5.20
CA LEU A 124 2.88 -2.92 -5.24
C LEU A 124 2.93 -3.47 -3.80
N LEU A 125 1.78 -3.92 -3.32
CA LEU A 125 1.63 -4.76 -2.13
C LEU A 125 1.43 -6.20 -2.65
N PRO A 126 2.27 -7.19 -2.35
CA PRO A 126 3.47 -7.23 -1.52
C PRO A 126 4.72 -6.83 -2.34
N TYR A 127 5.71 -6.25 -1.66
CA TYR A 127 6.96 -5.79 -2.27
C TYR A 127 7.51 -6.85 -3.24
N ASN A 128 7.81 -6.46 -4.50
CA ASN A 128 8.68 -7.26 -5.36
C ASN A 128 10.01 -7.42 -4.61
N LEU A 129 10.10 -8.53 -3.87
CA LEU A 129 11.27 -8.91 -3.12
C LEU A 129 12.35 -9.22 -4.13
N THR A 130 13.34 -8.35 -4.22
CA THR A 130 14.56 -8.74 -4.93
C THR A 130 15.17 -9.93 -4.20
N GLU A 131 15.89 -10.79 -4.91
CA GLU A 131 16.62 -11.90 -4.27
C GLU A 131 17.52 -11.39 -3.13
N LEU A 132 18.09 -10.19 -3.29
CA LEU A 132 18.89 -9.56 -2.25
C LEU A 132 18.06 -9.14 -1.03
N ASP A 133 16.85 -8.59 -1.22
CA ASP A 133 15.95 -8.30 -0.09
C ASP A 133 15.61 -9.59 0.66
N TRP A 134 15.37 -10.68 -0.09
CA TRP A 134 15.09 -11.99 0.48
C TRP A 134 16.23 -12.53 1.34
N VAL A 135 17.47 -12.46 0.82
CA VAL A 135 18.66 -12.88 1.57
C VAL A 135 18.81 -12.06 2.85
N ILE A 136 18.65 -10.73 2.78
CA ILE A 136 18.76 -9.87 3.96
C ILE A 136 17.73 -10.25 5.03
N LEU A 137 16.47 -10.43 4.65
CA LEU A 137 15.40 -10.78 5.58
C LEU A 137 15.65 -12.14 6.21
N ARG A 138 15.89 -13.16 5.38
CA ARG A 138 16.14 -14.54 5.84
C ARG A 138 17.30 -14.58 6.83
N ARG A 139 18.44 -13.98 6.49
CA ARG A 139 19.62 -13.98 7.39
C ARG A 139 19.36 -13.19 8.68
N THR A 140 18.53 -12.16 8.62
CA THR A 140 18.15 -11.41 9.82
C THR A 140 17.25 -12.24 10.74
N ILE A 141 16.32 -13.02 10.18
CA ILE A 141 15.44 -13.93 10.93
C ILE A 141 16.22 -15.08 11.53
N GLU A 142 17.10 -15.71 10.74
CA GLU A 142 18.00 -16.78 11.22
C GLU A 142 18.87 -16.29 12.38
N MET A 143 19.40 -15.07 12.28
CA MET A 143 20.19 -14.48 13.37
C MET A 143 19.36 -14.24 14.65
N LYS A 144 18.04 -14.19 14.53
CA LYS A 144 17.10 -13.99 15.63
C LYS A 144 16.50 -15.29 16.18
N GLY A 145 16.68 -16.42 15.51
CA GLY A 145 16.01 -17.67 15.89
C GLY A 145 14.48 -17.60 15.72
N ALA A 146 13.98 -16.69 14.87
CA ALA A 146 12.55 -16.42 14.71
C ALA A 146 11.93 -17.13 13.50
N GLU A 147 12.60 -18.14 12.95
CA GLU A 147 12.17 -18.87 11.75
C GLU A 147 10.77 -19.48 11.93
N GLN A 148 10.52 -20.14 13.07
CA GLN A 148 9.25 -20.80 13.36
C GLN A 148 8.06 -19.83 13.47
N GLU A 149 8.34 -18.57 13.78
CA GLU A 149 7.32 -17.52 13.93
C GLU A 149 7.06 -16.77 12.61
N CYS A 150 8.04 -16.77 11.70
CA CYS A 150 7.98 -16.02 10.44
C CYS A 150 7.60 -16.88 9.22
N TYR A 151 7.65 -18.21 9.33
CA TYR A 151 7.30 -19.14 8.25
C TYR A 151 6.07 -19.97 8.64
N THR A 152 4.97 -19.81 7.91
CA THR A 152 3.68 -20.46 8.20
C THR A 152 3.68 -21.97 7.92
N TYR A 153 4.66 -22.48 7.15
CA TYR A 153 4.85 -23.91 6.87
C TYR A 153 6.35 -24.25 6.77
N SER A 154 6.71 -25.49 7.10
CA SER A 154 8.05 -26.05 6.85
C SER A 154 8.38 -25.98 5.36
N ILE A 155 9.25 -25.06 4.95
CA ILE A 155 9.53 -24.80 3.54
C ILE A 155 10.40 -25.94 2.97
N PRO A 156 9.99 -26.67 1.91
CA PRO A 156 10.93 -27.33 1.02
C PRO A 156 11.78 -26.23 0.36
N PHE A 157 13.10 -26.37 0.41
CA PHE A 157 14.11 -25.34 0.11
C PHE A 157 14.06 -24.72 -1.31
N ASP A 158 13.11 -25.14 -2.12
CA ASP A 158 13.09 -25.03 -3.56
C ASP A 158 12.45 -23.70 -4.03
N ARG A 159 11.51 -23.11 -3.26
CA ARG A 159 10.86 -21.81 -3.59
C ARG A 159 10.41 -21.00 -2.36
N PRO A 160 11.33 -20.28 -1.69
CA PRO A 160 11.06 -19.65 -0.40
C PRO A 160 10.24 -18.34 -0.44
N VAL A 161 10.08 -17.69 -1.60
CA VAL A 161 9.47 -16.35 -1.73
C VAL A 161 7.97 -16.33 -1.38
N LYS A 162 7.27 -17.46 -1.50
CA LYS A 162 5.80 -17.53 -1.30
C LYS A 162 5.37 -17.85 0.13
N ALA A 163 6.30 -18.20 1.02
CA ALA A 163 6.00 -18.70 2.37
C ALA A 163 6.24 -17.69 3.50
N PHE A 164 6.55 -16.43 3.15
CA PHE A 164 6.91 -15.41 4.13
C PHE A 164 5.70 -14.65 4.63
N ASP A 165 5.25 -14.96 5.85
CA ASP A 165 4.19 -14.19 6.48
C ASP A 165 4.77 -13.09 7.37
N CYS A 166 4.75 -11.87 6.84
CA CYS A 166 5.21 -10.69 7.57
C CYS A 166 4.25 -10.27 8.70
N ARG A 167 3.05 -10.85 8.79
CA ARG A 167 2.04 -10.47 9.80
C ARG A 167 2.51 -10.77 11.22
N ASN A 168 3.27 -11.84 11.40
CA ASN A 168 3.74 -12.31 12.70
C ASN A 168 5.19 -11.97 13.01
N LEU A 169 5.86 -11.15 12.19
CA LEU A 169 7.26 -10.77 12.42
C LEU A 169 7.43 -10.17 13.82
N PRO A 170 8.06 -10.88 14.79
CA PRO A 170 8.30 -10.38 16.15
C PRO A 170 9.37 -9.27 16.17
N LEU A 171 9.85 -8.90 14.99
CA LEU A 171 11.01 -8.06 14.75
C LEU A 171 10.68 -6.57 14.80
N ARG A 172 9.40 -6.19 15.00
CA ARG A 172 9.01 -4.80 15.27
C ARG A 172 9.79 -4.27 16.47
N GLY A 173 10.71 -3.36 16.21
CA GLY A 173 11.53 -2.70 17.23
C GLY A 173 12.65 -3.55 17.86
N THR A 174 12.82 -4.82 17.46
CA THR A 174 13.82 -5.71 18.08
C THR A 174 14.94 -6.13 17.16
N ALA A 175 14.93 -5.76 15.86
CA ALA A 175 15.96 -6.18 14.92
C ALA A 175 17.39 -5.88 15.44
N PRO A 176 18.36 -6.76 15.13
CA PRO A 176 19.73 -6.56 15.55
C PRO A 176 20.35 -5.31 14.90
N PRO A 177 21.44 -4.76 15.45
CA PRO A 177 22.19 -3.70 14.80
C PRO A 177 22.61 -4.08 13.38
N VAL A 178 22.44 -3.17 12.42
CA VAL A 178 22.78 -3.41 11.00
C VAL A 178 24.22 -3.89 10.81
N LYS A 179 25.15 -3.45 11.66
CA LYS A 179 26.55 -3.89 11.62
C LYS A 179 26.71 -5.38 11.91
N GLU A 180 25.90 -5.93 12.81
CA GLU A 180 25.89 -7.36 13.14
C GLU A 180 25.27 -8.17 12.01
N ILE A 181 24.16 -7.67 11.45
CA ILE A 181 23.50 -8.28 10.28
C ILE A 181 24.48 -8.35 9.11
N LEU A 182 25.17 -7.26 8.78
CA LEU A 182 26.18 -7.22 7.72
C LEU A 182 27.32 -8.22 7.96
N ARG A 183 27.82 -8.31 9.19
CA ARG A 183 28.88 -9.26 9.56
C ARG A 183 28.39 -10.71 9.42
N TYR A 184 27.17 -10.99 9.83
CA TYR A 184 26.56 -12.31 9.74
C TYR A 184 26.35 -12.71 8.27
N ILE A 185 25.79 -11.81 7.45
CA ILE A 185 25.63 -12.01 6.01
C ILE A 185 26.98 -12.26 5.35
N ALA A 186 28.01 -11.42 5.61
CA ALA A 186 29.32 -11.60 5.02
C ALA A 186 30.00 -12.94 5.40
N LYS A 187 29.68 -13.49 6.58
CA LYS A 187 30.17 -14.81 7.03
C LYS A 187 29.44 -15.96 6.34
N ARG A 188 28.13 -15.85 6.12
CA ARG A 188 27.28 -16.90 5.52
C ARG A 188 27.27 -16.87 3.99
N GLU A 189 27.40 -15.68 3.41
CA GLU A 189 27.35 -15.42 1.98
C GLU A 189 28.51 -14.50 1.56
N PRO A 190 29.70 -15.08 1.32
CA PRO A 190 30.91 -14.31 1.00
C PRO A 190 30.78 -13.42 -0.25
N THR A 191 29.92 -13.80 -1.19
CA THR A 191 29.59 -13.02 -2.40
C THR A 191 28.96 -11.66 -2.06
N LEU A 192 28.33 -11.54 -0.89
CA LEU A 192 27.69 -10.32 -0.40
C LEU A 192 28.55 -9.56 0.63
N LYS A 193 29.87 -9.81 0.69
CA LYS A 193 30.78 -9.13 1.63
C LYS A 193 30.76 -7.60 1.53
N ARG A 194 30.41 -7.06 0.35
CA ARG A 194 30.31 -5.61 0.08
C ARG A 194 28.88 -5.07 0.16
N LEU A 195 27.96 -5.80 0.80
CA LEU A 195 26.58 -5.35 0.95
C LEU A 195 26.52 -3.99 1.66
N SER A 196 25.81 -3.03 1.06
CA SER A 196 25.74 -1.67 1.61
C SER A 196 24.84 -1.64 2.85
N ARG A 197 25.26 -0.84 3.84
CA ARG A 197 24.46 -0.57 5.04
C ARG A 197 23.08 0.00 4.68
N GLN A 198 23.06 0.90 3.70
CA GLN A 198 21.83 1.54 3.22
C GLN A 198 20.83 0.51 2.69
N LYS A 199 21.27 -0.46 1.88
CA LYS A 199 20.38 -1.51 1.35
C LYS A 199 19.79 -2.35 2.48
N VAL A 200 20.59 -2.75 3.46
CA VAL A 200 20.08 -3.49 4.64
C VAL A 200 19.06 -2.65 5.42
N ASP A 201 19.38 -1.39 5.71
CA ASP A 201 18.46 -0.48 6.41
C ASP A 201 17.14 -0.31 5.65
N GLU A 202 17.20 -0.13 4.33
CA GLU A 202 16.03 0.03 3.47
C GLU A 202 15.17 -1.25 3.45
N THR A 203 15.79 -2.41 3.27
CA THR A 203 15.09 -3.70 3.32
C THR A 203 14.42 -3.90 4.68
N LEU A 204 15.14 -3.74 5.79
CA LEU A 204 14.54 -3.92 7.12
C LEU A 204 13.40 -2.91 7.38
N ARG A 205 13.52 -1.68 6.88
CA ARG A 205 12.45 -0.69 6.97
C ARG A 205 11.22 -1.11 6.18
N LYS A 206 11.36 -1.57 4.93
CA LYS A 206 10.23 -2.06 4.11
C LYS A 206 9.38 -3.11 4.85
N PHE A 207 10.03 -3.94 5.67
CA PHE A 207 9.40 -5.02 6.40
C PHE A 207 9.06 -4.68 7.86
N GLY A 208 9.19 -3.42 8.27
CA GLY A 208 8.85 -2.98 9.63
C GLY A 208 9.76 -3.54 10.72
N MET A 209 10.94 -4.03 10.33
CA MET A 209 11.97 -4.58 11.23
C MET A 209 12.91 -3.48 11.74
N TRP A 210 12.82 -2.26 11.21
CA TRP A 210 13.73 -1.18 11.56
C TRP A 210 13.44 -0.57 12.95
N ARG A 211 14.48 -0.33 13.75
CA ARG A 211 14.37 0.43 15.00
C ARG A 211 14.38 1.93 14.71
N PRO A 212 13.38 2.70 15.18
CA PRO A 212 13.49 4.15 15.22
C PRO A 212 14.80 4.52 15.91
N ARG A 213 15.68 5.28 15.23
CA ARG A 213 16.81 5.91 15.89
C ARG A 213 16.20 6.87 16.92
N THR A 214 16.24 6.52 18.20
CA THR A 214 15.92 7.46 19.27
C THR A 214 16.92 8.60 19.13
N ARG A 215 16.50 9.73 18.56
CA ARG A 215 17.22 10.98 18.76
C ARG A 215 17.20 11.16 20.28
N ARG A 216 18.37 11.06 20.91
CA ARG A 216 18.53 11.64 22.24
C ARG A 216 18.15 13.10 22.06
N LEU A 217 16.95 13.47 22.51
CA LEU A 217 16.65 14.83 22.91
C LEU A 217 17.71 15.12 23.98
N GLN A 218 18.79 15.79 23.57
CA GLN A 218 19.62 16.48 24.54
C GLN A 218 18.69 17.50 25.17
N SER A 219 18.27 17.20 26.40
CA SER A 219 17.70 18.17 27.30
C SER A 219 18.71 19.31 27.42
N VAL A 220 18.50 20.37 26.65
CA VAL A 220 19.08 21.67 26.98
C VAL A 220 18.30 22.13 28.21
N ALA A 221 18.77 21.71 29.37
CA ALA A 221 18.58 22.47 30.59
C ALA A 221 19.51 23.68 30.47
N ALA A 222 18.96 24.77 29.93
CA ALA A 222 19.38 26.14 30.24
C ALA A 222 18.15 26.71 30.96
N GLY A 223 18.22 27.09 32.23
CA GLY A 223 19.22 27.97 32.83
C GLY A 223 18.43 29.17 33.31
#